data_AF-A0A536VZG0-F1
#
_entry.id   AF-A0A536VZG0-F1
#
_cell.length_a   1.000
_cell.length_b   1.000
_cell.length_c   1.000
_cell.angle_alpha   90.00
_cell.angle_beta   90.00
_cell.angle_gamma   90.00
#
_symmetry.space_group_name_H-M   'P 1'
#
loop_
_entity.id
_entity.type
_entity.pdbx_description
1 polymer ?
#
loop_
_entity_poly.entity_id
_entity_poly.type
_entity_poly.pdbx_seq_one_letter_code
_entity_poly.pdbx_strand_id
1 'polypeptide(L)' 'MTRHLEELARPRARDDLALVRAGREGTYWQAADGLVVRLAAPEPPGVADRDAEAAQRELLVLACRDAAGQ' A
#
# COMPACT_ATOMS: atom_id res chain seq x y z
N MET A 1 28.09 -13.16 7.05
CA MET A 1 27.10 -12.28 7.71
C MET A 1 25.74 -12.67 7.16
N THR A 2 25.09 -13.63 7.80
CA THR A 2 23.87 -14.29 7.34
C THR A 2 22.68 -13.39 7.61
N ARG A 3 21.94 -13.09 6.54
CA ARG A 3 20.78 -12.20 6.52
C ARG A 3 19.64 -12.83 7.34
N HIS A 4 19.41 -12.34 8.56
CA HIS A 4 18.18 -12.62 9.30
C HIS A 4 17.04 -11.90 8.58
N LEU A 5 16.39 -12.55 7.62
CA LEU A 5 14.99 -12.22 7.36
C LEU A 5 14.24 -12.70 8.60
N GLU A 6 13.84 -11.79 9.47
CA GLU A 6 12.82 -12.11 10.46
C GLU A 6 11.63 -12.72 9.70
N GLU A 7 11.28 -13.95 10.03
CA GLU A 7 10.22 -14.69 9.36
C GLU A 7 8.89 -13.97 9.66
N LEU A 8 8.45 -13.15 8.71
CA LEU A 8 7.19 -12.43 8.85
C LEU A 8 6.06 -13.47 8.98
N ALA A 9 5.15 -13.22 9.91
CA ALA A 9 3.96 -14.04 10.07
C ALA A 9 3.23 -14.16 8.72
N ARG A 10 2.71 -15.36 8.45
CA ARG A 10 1.97 -15.63 7.21
C ARG A 10 0.82 -14.62 7.06
N PRO A 11 0.66 -13.98 5.88
CA PRO A 11 -0.51 -13.15 5.61
C PRO A 11 -1.81 -13.91 5.82
N ARG A 12 -2.83 -13.26 6.40
CA ARG A 12 -4.16 -13.85 6.60
C ARG A 12 -4.83 -14.08 5.24
N ALA A 13 -5.57 -15.18 5.10
CA ALA A 13 -6.39 -15.39 3.93
C ALA A 13 -7.61 -14.47 3.99
N ARG A 14 -8.21 -14.19 2.84
CA ARG A 14 -9.45 -13.41 2.77
C ARG A 14 -10.60 -14.13 3.48
N ASP A 15 -10.64 -15.45 3.39
CA ASP A 15 -11.69 -16.28 3.98
C ASP A 15 -11.67 -16.28 5.52
N ASP A 16 -10.57 -15.85 6.13
CA ASP A 16 -10.43 -15.69 7.58
C ASP A 16 -11.07 -14.37 8.09
N LEU A 17 -11.61 -13.55 7.19
CA LEU A 17 -12.16 -12.24 7.48
C LEU A 17 -13.67 -12.20 7.22
N ALA A 18 -14.43 -11.74 8.21
CA ALA A 18 -15.86 -11.50 8.07
C ALA A 18 -16.14 -10.04 7.67
N LEU A 19 -17.07 -9.82 6.73
CA LEU A 19 -17.52 -8.48 6.38
C LEU A 19 -18.35 -7.89 7.53
N VAL A 20 -17.93 -6.75 8.08
CA VAL A 20 -18.63 -6.09 9.19
C VAL A 20 -19.39 -4.85 8.71
N ARG A 21 -18.82 -4.08 7.77
CA ARG A 21 -19.44 -2.86 7.26
C ARG A 21 -18.98 -2.55 5.85
N ALA A 22 -19.91 -2.16 4.98
CA ALA A 22 -19.59 -1.54 3.69
C ALA A 22 -20.19 -0.13 3.67
N GLY A 23 -19.44 0.86 3.17
CA GLY A 23 -19.92 2.23 3.06
C GLY A 23 -19.01 3.11 2.21
N ARG A 24 -19.40 4.38 2.07
CA ARG A 24 -18.69 5.40 1.27
C ARG A 24 -17.22 5.56 1.67
N GLU A 25 -16.94 5.47 2.96
CA GLU A 25 -15.60 5.60 3.55
C GLU A 25 -14.73 4.33 3.41
N GLY A 26 -15.28 3.27 2.80
CA GLY A 26 -14.59 2.00 2.59
C GLY A 26 -15.32 0.79 3.16
N THR A 27 -14.71 -0.38 2.95
CA THR A 27 -15.22 -1.68 3.40
C THR A 27 -14.38 -2.22 4.54
N TYR A 28 -15.02 -2.60 5.64
CA TYR A 28 -14.43 -3.05 6.89
C TYR A 28 -14.65 -4.56 7.07
N TRP A 29 -13.56 -5.26 7.32
CA TRP A 29 -13.51 -6.69 7.55
C TRP A 29 -12.86 -6.98 8.89
N GLN A 30 -13.29 -8.04 9.59
CA GLN A 30 -12.77 -8.38 10.91
C GLN A 30 -12.37 -9.85 10.98
N ALA A 31 -11.20 -10.11 11.56
CA ALA A 31 -10.72 -11.45 11.88
C ALA A 31 -11.25 -11.91 13.25
N ALA A 32 -11.19 -13.22 13.51
CA ALA A 32 -11.66 -13.82 14.77
C ALA A 32 -10.90 -13.32 16.02
N ASP A 33 -9.66 -12.87 15.86
CA ASP A 33 -8.83 -12.30 16.94
C ASP A 33 -9.11 -10.81 17.20
N GLY A 34 -10.06 -10.23 16.47
CA GLY A 34 -10.47 -8.83 16.62
C GLY A 34 -9.71 -7.85 15.73
N LEU A 35 -8.73 -8.29 14.93
CA LEU A 35 -8.08 -7.42 13.95
C LEU A 35 -9.10 -6.90 12.93
N VAL A 36 -9.11 -5.58 12.70
CA VAL A 36 -9.97 -4.93 11.70
C VAL A 36 -9.12 -4.45 10.52
N VAL A 37 -9.51 -4.87 9.33
CA VAL A 37 -8.92 -4.44 8.05
C VAL A 37 -9.92 -3.52 7.34
N ARG A 38 -9.47 -2.34 6.93
CA ARG A 38 -10.26 -1.41 6.11
C ARG A 38 -9.68 -1.33 4.70
N LEU A 39 -10.48 -1.71 3.71
CA LEU A 39 -10.23 -1.36 2.32
C LEU A 39 -10.84 0.02 2.08
N ALA A 40 -9.98 1.04 2.06
CA ALA A 40 -10.41 2.40 1.74
C ALA A 40 -10.93 2.46 0.29
N ALA A 41 -11.92 3.33 0.05
CA ALA A 41 -12.20 3.74 -1.32
C ALA A 41 -10.92 4.34 -1.91
N PRO A 42 -10.67 4.20 -3.23
CA PRO A 42 -9.56 4.90 -3.87
C PRO A 42 -9.66 6.38 -3.50
N GLU A 43 -8.54 6.97 -3.07
CA GLU A 43 -8.50 8.41 -2.87
C GLU A 43 -8.96 9.07 -4.17
N PRO A 44 -9.95 9.99 -4.11
CA PRO A 44 -10.32 10.73 -5.31
C PRO A 44 -9.02 11.36 -5.81
N PRO A 45 -8.69 11.27 -7.12
CA PRO A 45 -7.42 11.75 -7.63
C PRO A 45 -7.35 13.23 -7.30
N GLY A 46 -6.64 13.57 -6.24
CA GLY A 46 -6.29 14.93 -5.93
C GLY A 46 -5.43 15.37 -7.09
N VAL A 47 -5.73 16.52 -7.68
CA VAL A 47 -4.89 17.11 -8.74
C VAL A 47 -3.42 17.18 -8.28
N ALA A 48 -3.19 17.32 -6.96
CA ALA A 48 -1.88 17.26 -6.33
C ALA A 48 -1.16 15.90 -6.41
N ASP A 49 -1.88 14.78 -6.47
CA ASP A 49 -1.29 13.43 -6.44
C ASP A 49 -0.73 13.03 -7.80
N ARG A 50 -1.41 13.43 -8.88
CA ARG A 50 -0.91 13.21 -10.25
C ARG A 50 0.35 14.05 -10.55
N ASP A 51 0.40 15.27 -10.03
CA ASP A 51 1.58 16.14 -10.13
C ASP A 51 2.74 15.63 -9.26
N ALA A 52 2.44 15.11 -8.07
CA ALA A 52 3.44 14.49 -7.19
C ALA A 52 4.03 13.21 -7.80
N GLU A 53 3.20 12.33 -8.36
CA GLU A 53 3.66 11.10 -9.03
C GLU A 53 4.52 11.44 -10.25
N ALA A 54 4.12 12.41 -11.06
CA ALA A 54 4.91 12.88 -12.19
C ALA A 54 6.26 13.46 -11.73
N ALA A 55 6.28 14.29 -10.69
CA ALA A 55 7.51 14.84 -10.13
C ALA A 55 8.44 13.75 -9.57
N GLN A 56 7.90 12.77 -8.84
CA GLN A 56 8.68 11.63 -8.34
C GLN A 56 9.27 10.81 -9.48
N ARG A 57 8.51 10.62 -10.57
CA ARG A 57 8.97 9.88 -11.74
C ARG A 57 10.10 10.60 -12.47
N GLU A 58 10.02 11.92 -12.63
CA GLU A 58 11.10 12.73 -13.20
C GLU A 58 12.37 12.69 -12.33
N LEU A 59 12.22 12.82 -11.01
CA LEU A 59 13.35 12.70 -10.08
C LEU A 59 14.02 11.32 -10.15
N LEU A 60 13.23 10.25 -10.27
CA LEU A 60 13.76 8.90 -10.45
C LEU A 60 14.55 8.77 -11.76
N VAL A 61 14.03 9.29 -12.87
CA VAL A 61 14.74 9.28 -14.16
C VAL A 61 16.06 10.05 -14.06
N LEU A 62 16.06 11.20 -13.40
CA LEU A 62 17.27 11.99 -13.19
C LEU A 62 18.30 11.23 -12.35
N ALA A 63 17.89 10.62 -11.25
CA ALA A 63 18.78 9.82 -10.40
C ALA A 63 19.38 8.61 -11.15
N CYS A 64 18.59 7.97 -12.01
CA CYS A 64 19.07 6.88 -12.86
C CYS A 64 20.11 7.35 -13.89
N ARG A 65 19.98 8.56 -14.44
CA ARG A 65 20.96 9.15 -15.37
C ARG A 65 22.26 9.52 -14.66
N ASP A 66 22.16 10.15 -13.49
CA ASP A 66 23.30 10.50 -12.65
C ASP A 66 24.10 9.24 -12.25
N ALA A 67 23.41 8.19 -11.81
CA ALA A 67 24.03 6.91 -11.50
C ALA A 67 24.68 6.22 -12.73
N ALA A 68 24.18 6.50 -13.93
CA ALA A 68 24.75 6.02 -15.19
C ALA A 68 25.90 6.90 -15.72
N GLY A 69 26.23 8.01 -15.05
CA GLY A 69 27.29 8.95 -15.43
C GLY A 69 26.96 9.79 -16.67
N GLN A 70 25.68 10.04 -16.94
CA GLN A 70 25.18 10.86 -18.06
C GLN A 70 24.82 12.28 -17.63
#